data_AF-A0A914Z3S1-F1
#
_entry.id   AF-A0A914Z3S1-F1
#
_cell.length_a   1.000
_cell.length_b   1.000
_cell.length_c   1.000
_cell.angle_alpha   90.00
_cell.angle_beta   90.00
_cell.angle_gamma   90.00
#
_symmetry.space_group_name_H-M   'P 1'
#
loop_
_entity.id
_entity.type
_entity.pdbx_description
1 polymer ?
#
loop_
_entity_poly.entity_id
_entity_poly.type
_entity_poly.pdbx_seq_one_letter_code
_entity_poly.pdbx_strand_id
1 'polypeptide(L)'
;MLKFLAILAFINVLLSEASVICPTGSVPSLNDNSLCYSFLSSSTEFLNAEQLCADLGGHLASIDSAFTDTFLNQKAETSFKNSNSSDFWVGANDLASSGVWTWTDGKPFAFTDWAQGEPANDAGSDCVSVQLANGLWKAQNCYQRKPFICAIPGTDAKTCPLYCPSEWAFFNQTSSCYKVFFDAKWNDAEAVCVSQGSHLTSVHSDAENVFVASNNSYQ
;
A
#
# COMPACT_ATOMS: atom_id res chain seq x y z
N MET A 1 -47.58 -6.75 27.85
CA MET A 1 -47.30 -8.06 27.21
C MET A 1 -46.01 -7.93 26.42
N LEU A 2 -44.98 -8.68 26.83
CA LEU A 2 -43.75 -8.89 26.07
C LEU A 2 -44.06 -9.74 24.82
N LYS A 3 -43.40 -9.43 23.69
CA LYS A 3 -42.67 -10.40 22.84
C LYS A 3 -41.53 -9.67 22.13
N PHE A 4 -40.31 -9.93 22.62
CA PHE A 4 -39.05 -9.78 21.89
C PHE A 4 -38.99 -10.80 20.75
N LEU A 5 -38.27 -10.48 19.66
CA LEU A 5 -37.26 -11.36 19.00
C LEU A 5 -36.64 -10.59 17.82
N ALA A 6 -35.61 -9.78 18.09
CA ALA A 6 -34.61 -9.45 17.08
C ALA A 6 -33.51 -10.51 17.23
N ILE A 7 -33.49 -11.48 16.32
CA ILE A 7 -32.45 -12.50 16.27
C ILE A 7 -31.16 -11.83 15.83
N LEU A 8 -30.16 -11.95 16.69
CA LEU A 8 -28.74 -11.76 16.40
C LEU A 8 -28.37 -12.44 15.08
N ALA A 9 -28.16 -11.64 14.03
CA ALA A 9 -27.14 -11.99 13.06
C ALA A 9 -25.83 -11.41 13.60
N PHE A 10 -25.04 -12.27 14.25
CA PHE A 10 -23.60 -12.06 14.37
C PHE A 10 -23.05 -11.98 12.94
N ILE A 11 -23.08 -10.81 12.34
CA ILE A 11 -22.06 -10.48 11.35
C ILE A 11 -20.85 -10.17 12.20
N ASN A 12 -19.92 -11.12 12.26
CA ASN A 12 -18.51 -10.78 12.40
C ASN A 12 -18.23 -9.74 11.30
N VAL A 13 -18.40 -8.46 11.60
CA VAL A 13 -17.71 -7.42 10.86
C VAL A 13 -16.28 -7.59 11.32
N LEU A 14 -15.61 -8.52 10.64
CA LEU A 14 -14.16 -8.55 10.57
C LEU A 14 -13.74 -7.11 10.40
N LEU A 15 -12.88 -6.68 11.31
CA LEU A 15 -12.23 -5.38 11.35
C LEU A 15 -12.06 -4.86 9.93
N SER A 16 -12.48 -3.62 9.69
CA SER A 16 -12.13 -2.85 8.50
C SER A 16 -10.61 -3.00 8.27
N GLU A 17 -10.21 -3.94 7.43
CA GLU A 17 -8.85 -3.95 6.92
C GLU A 17 -8.79 -2.76 6.00
N ALA A 18 -8.13 -1.70 6.44
CA ALA A 18 -7.82 -0.56 5.60
C ALA A 18 -7.13 -1.12 4.35
N SER A 19 -7.83 -1.16 3.23
CA SER A 19 -7.25 -1.62 1.97
C SER A 19 -6.35 -0.49 1.48
N VAL A 20 -5.04 -0.62 1.64
CA VAL A 20 -4.10 0.36 1.11
C VAL A 20 -4.26 0.49 -0.40
N ILE A 21 -4.39 1.71 -0.91
CA ILE A 21 -4.41 1.99 -2.35
C ILE A 21 -2.99 2.27 -2.79
N CYS A 22 -2.50 1.44 -3.70
CA CYS A 22 -1.16 1.56 -4.25
C CYS A 22 -1.14 2.31 -5.59
N PRO A 23 -0.06 3.07 -5.87
CA PRO A 23 0.18 3.66 -7.18
C PRO A 23 0.10 2.60 -8.30
N THR A 24 -0.30 3.02 -9.50
CA THR A 24 -0.42 2.12 -10.66
C THR A 24 0.87 1.33 -10.88
N GLY A 25 0.75 0.00 -10.99
CA GLY A 25 1.89 -0.90 -11.17
C GLY A 25 2.57 -1.34 -9.87
N SER A 26 2.12 -0.85 -8.71
CA SER A 26 2.57 -1.30 -7.39
C SER A 26 1.60 -2.30 -6.77
N VAL A 27 2.09 -3.08 -5.80
CA VAL A 27 1.29 -4.06 -5.04
C VAL A 27 1.28 -3.71 -3.55
N PRO A 28 0.17 -3.94 -2.83
CA PRO A 28 0.10 -3.68 -1.40
C PRO A 28 1.03 -4.62 -0.62
N SER A 29 1.63 -4.09 0.44
CA SER A 29 2.25 -4.92 1.46
C SER A 29 1.18 -5.74 2.18
N LEU A 30 1.54 -6.96 2.61
CA LEU A 30 0.64 -7.88 3.30
C LEU A 30 0.72 -7.76 4.84
N ASN A 31 1.73 -7.06 5.35
CA ASN A 31 1.95 -6.86 6.79
C ASN A 31 1.98 -5.37 7.21
N ASP A 32 1.85 -4.44 6.26
CA ASP A 32 1.85 -3.00 6.52
C ASP A 32 0.85 -2.28 5.59
N ASN A 33 -0.28 -1.85 6.16
CA ASN A 33 -1.37 -1.19 5.41
C ASN A 33 -1.04 0.27 5.02
N SER A 34 0.20 0.71 5.18
CA SER A 34 0.69 2.01 4.69
C SER A 34 1.74 1.86 3.59
N LEU A 35 2.07 0.62 3.19
CA LEU A 35 3.21 0.35 2.32
C LEU A 35 2.80 -0.37 1.03
N CYS A 36 3.41 0.05 -0.07
CA CYS A 36 3.28 -0.56 -1.38
C CYS A 36 4.66 -0.90 -1.95
N TYR A 37 4.74 -1.92 -2.78
CA TYR A 37 5.97 -2.34 -3.46
C TYR A 37 5.87 -2.12 -4.96
N SER A 38 6.87 -1.44 -5.52
CA SER A 38 7.04 -1.16 -6.95
C SER A 38 8.20 -1.97 -7.51
N PHE A 39 7.97 -2.76 -8.55
CA PHE A 39 8.96 -3.65 -9.16
C PHE A 39 9.49 -3.03 -10.46
N LEU A 40 10.70 -2.47 -10.42
CA LEU A 40 11.29 -1.74 -11.54
C LEU A 40 12.32 -2.62 -12.26
N SER A 41 11.96 -3.05 -13.48
CA SER A 41 12.76 -3.98 -14.28
C SER A 41 13.94 -3.35 -15.02
N SER A 42 14.02 -2.02 -15.07
CA SER A 42 15.09 -1.28 -15.76
C SER A 42 16.36 -1.26 -14.89
N SER A 43 17.34 -2.09 -15.25
CA SER A 43 18.52 -2.31 -14.42
C SER A 43 19.41 -1.08 -14.24
N THR A 44 19.77 -0.80 -12.98
CA THR A 44 20.63 0.31 -12.58
C THR A 44 21.50 -0.03 -11.37
N GLU A 45 22.45 0.85 -11.07
CA GLU A 45 23.36 0.76 -9.92
C GLU A 45 22.62 1.05 -8.61
N PHE A 46 23.11 0.51 -7.48
CA PHE A 46 22.40 0.57 -6.20
C PHE A 46 21.99 1.99 -5.78
N LEU A 47 22.92 2.95 -5.82
CA LEU A 47 22.63 4.34 -5.42
C LEU A 47 21.64 5.03 -6.36
N ASN A 48 21.67 4.70 -7.65
CA ASN A 48 20.69 5.20 -8.61
C ASN A 48 19.31 4.55 -8.39
N ALA A 49 19.28 3.28 -7.99
CA ALA A 49 18.04 2.58 -7.64
C ALA A 49 17.38 3.21 -6.41
N GLU A 50 18.18 3.48 -5.37
CA GLU A 50 17.72 4.22 -4.17
C GLU A 50 17.18 5.60 -4.54
N GLN A 51 17.89 6.36 -5.38
CA GLN A 51 17.39 7.68 -5.83
C GLN A 51 16.07 7.57 -6.59
N LEU A 52 15.90 6.56 -7.45
CA LEU A 52 14.64 6.34 -8.17
C LEU A 52 13.50 5.96 -7.23
N CYS A 53 13.78 5.22 -6.15
CA CYS A 53 12.78 4.96 -5.11
C CYS A 53 12.45 6.22 -4.29
N ALA A 54 13.45 7.05 -4.00
CA ALA A 54 13.26 8.35 -3.35
C ALA A 54 12.40 9.30 -4.18
N ASP A 55 12.57 9.30 -5.51
CA ASP A 55 11.73 10.08 -6.44
C ASP A 55 10.27 9.61 -6.45
N LEU A 56 10.00 8.35 -6.06
CA LEU A 56 8.66 7.80 -5.84
C LEU A 56 8.14 8.05 -4.41
N GLY A 57 8.88 8.78 -3.58
CA GLY A 57 8.53 9.09 -2.19
C GLY A 57 8.79 7.95 -1.21
N GLY A 58 9.62 6.97 -1.58
CA GLY A 58 9.98 5.83 -0.74
C GLY A 58 11.47 5.53 -0.75
N HIS A 59 11.81 4.27 -0.52
CA HIS A 59 13.19 3.78 -0.46
C HIS A 59 13.30 2.42 -1.17
N LEU A 60 14.50 1.93 -1.43
CA LEU A 60 14.68 0.51 -1.74
C LEU A 60 14.06 -0.35 -0.63
N ALA A 61 13.46 -1.47 -1.01
CA ALA A 61 12.67 -2.28 -0.09
C ALA A 61 13.50 -2.82 1.07
N SER A 62 13.00 -2.62 2.30
CA SER A 62 13.45 -3.31 3.51
C SER A 62 12.80 -4.68 3.65
N ILE A 63 13.54 -5.68 4.13
CA ILE A 63 12.99 -7.00 4.45
C ILE A 63 13.12 -7.25 5.95
N ASP A 64 12.01 -7.18 6.66
CA ASP A 64 11.94 -7.24 8.13
C ASP A 64 11.51 -8.61 8.68
N SER A 65 11.09 -9.52 7.82
CA SER A 65 10.59 -10.83 8.20
C SER A 65 10.69 -11.83 7.06
N ALA A 66 10.70 -13.14 7.40
CA ALA A 66 10.63 -14.23 6.43
C ALA A 66 9.35 -14.17 5.56
N PHE A 67 8.28 -13.58 6.08
CA PHE A 67 7.03 -13.38 5.35
C PHE A 67 7.18 -12.32 4.26
N THR A 68 7.75 -11.16 4.59
CA THR A 68 8.10 -10.10 3.62
C THR A 68 9.05 -10.64 2.56
N ASP A 69 10.08 -11.38 2.97
CA ASP A 69 11.07 -11.98 2.09
C ASP A 69 10.42 -12.89 1.04
N THR A 70 9.63 -13.87 1.51
CA THR A 70 8.91 -14.81 0.64
C THR A 70 7.97 -14.09 -0.32
N PHE A 71 7.24 -13.07 0.17
CA PHE A 71 6.30 -12.30 -0.64
C PHE A 71 7.01 -11.55 -1.77
N LEU A 72 8.10 -10.84 -1.47
CA LEU A 72 8.85 -10.09 -2.47
C LEU A 72 9.51 -11.02 -3.48
N ASN A 73 10.07 -12.14 -3.05
CA ASN A 73 10.69 -13.15 -3.92
C ASN A 73 9.70 -13.70 -4.96
N GLN A 74 8.50 -14.08 -4.52
CA GLN A 74 7.44 -14.59 -5.41
C GLN A 74 7.01 -13.54 -6.45
N LYS A 75 6.86 -12.28 -6.04
CA LYS A 75 6.49 -11.19 -6.95
C LYS A 75 7.62 -10.87 -7.92
N ALA A 76 8.87 -10.80 -7.42
CA ALA A 76 10.05 -10.51 -8.21
C ALA A 76 10.26 -11.52 -9.35
N GLU A 77 10.05 -12.82 -9.10
CA GLU A 77 10.16 -13.87 -10.13
C GLU A 77 9.27 -13.56 -11.35
N THR A 78 8.04 -13.11 -11.10
CA THR A 78 7.10 -12.73 -12.17
C THR A 78 7.42 -11.37 -12.79
N SER A 79 7.74 -10.36 -11.98
CA SER A 79 7.98 -8.99 -12.43
C SER A 79 9.29 -8.83 -13.22
N PHE A 80 10.30 -9.65 -12.90
CA PHE A 80 11.64 -9.57 -13.48
C PHE A 80 11.96 -10.69 -14.46
N LYS A 81 10.96 -11.51 -14.85
CA LYS A 81 11.11 -12.62 -15.79
C LYS A 81 11.87 -12.26 -17.08
N ASN A 82 11.75 -11.03 -17.54
CA ASN A 82 12.37 -10.54 -18.78
C ASN A 82 13.56 -9.58 -18.54
N SER A 83 14.05 -9.44 -17.30
CA SER A 83 15.05 -8.43 -16.92
C SER A 83 16.50 -8.76 -17.32
N ASN A 84 16.77 -9.92 -17.92
CA ASN A 84 18.13 -10.46 -18.14
C ASN A 84 19.02 -10.47 -16.88
N SER A 85 18.44 -10.32 -15.68
CA SER A 85 19.12 -10.35 -14.39
C SER A 85 18.77 -11.64 -13.65
N SER A 86 19.70 -12.15 -12.83
CA SER A 86 19.48 -13.30 -11.95
C SER A 86 19.15 -12.92 -10.51
N ASP A 87 19.17 -11.63 -10.21
CA ASP A 87 18.98 -11.04 -8.89
C ASP A 87 18.48 -9.59 -9.00
N PHE A 88 18.06 -9.02 -7.87
CA PHE A 88 17.53 -7.66 -7.79
C PHE A 88 18.01 -6.93 -6.54
N TRP A 89 18.07 -5.60 -6.58
CA TRP A 89 18.44 -4.77 -5.42
C TRP A 89 17.31 -4.65 -4.40
N VAL A 90 17.71 -4.66 -3.13
CA VAL A 90 16.92 -4.29 -1.95
C VAL A 90 17.73 -3.26 -1.14
N GLY A 91 17.16 -2.62 -0.12
CA GLY A 91 17.78 -1.46 0.53
C GLY A 91 18.95 -1.78 1.48
N ALA A 92 19.38 -3.03 1.59
CA ALA A 92 20.41 -3.42 2.54
C ALA A 92 21.81 -3.09 2.03
N ASN A 93 22.62 -2.48 2.89
CA ASN A 93 23.99 -2.05 2.58
C ASN A 93 24.83 -1.88 3.86
N ASP A 94 26.16 -1.87 3.73
CA ASP A 94 27.11 -1.52 4.80
C ASP A 94 28.04 -0.35 4.39
N LEU A 95 27.59 0.48 3.45
CA LEU A 95 28.33 1.62 2.87
C LEU A 95 28.85 2.62 3.92
N ALA A 96 28.09 2.81 5.01
CA ALA A 96 28.46 3.75 6.07
C ALA A 96 29.56 3.21 6.99
N SER A 97 29.60 1.89 7.20
CA SER A 97 30.54 1.23 8.09
C SER A 97 30.63 -0.25 7.71
N SER A 98 31.74 -0.64 7.10
CA SER A 98 31.98 -2.02 6.67
C SER A 98 31.70 -3.02 7.78
N GLY A 99 30.93 -4.07 7.46
CA GLY A 99 30.47 -5.10 8.38
C GLY A 99 29.25 -4.72 9.23
N VAL A 100 28.71 -3.51 9.09
CA VAL A 100 27.50 -3.04 9.77
C VAL A 100 26.39 -2.81 8.76
N TRP A 101 25.56 -3.85 8.56
CA TRP A 101 24.45 -3.82 7.63
C TRP A 101 23.29 -2.97 8.14
N THR A 102 22.74 -2.15 7.25
CA THR A 102 21.63 -1.21 7.51
C THR A 102 20.70 -1.16 6.31
N TRP A 103 19.44 -0.76 6.53
CA TRP A 103 18.49 -0.45 5.47
C TRP A 103 18.56 1.03 5.10
N THR A 104 18.39 1.37 3.82
CA THR A 104 18.34 2.77 3.35
C THR A 104 17.18 3.57 3.93
N ASP A 105 16.09 2.90 4.32
CA ASP A 105 14.92 3.51 4.98
C ASP A 105 15.08 3.70 6.50
N GLY A 106 16.22 3.29 7.06
CA GLY A 106 16.54 3.41 8.48
C GLY A 106 15.82 2.41 9.40
N LYS A 107 15.08 1.43 8.85
CA LYS A 107 14.47 0.38 9.68
C LYS A 107 15.54 -0.50 10.37
N PRO A 108 15.18 -1.16 11.48
CA PRO A 108 16.08 -2.09 12.15
C PRO A 108 16.51 -3.26 11.23
N PHE A 109 17.81 -3.53 11.17
CA PHE A 109 18.36 -4.67 10.46
C PHE A 109 18.30 -5.94 11.34
N ALA A 110 17.09 -6.50 11.51
CA ALA A 110 16.82 -7.59 12.46
C ALA A 110 16.59 -8.97 11.81
N PHE A 111 16.32 -9.02 10.51
CA PHE A 111 16.10 -10.23 9.74
C PHE A 111 17.12 -10.32 8.61
N THR A 112 17.58 -11.53 8.30
CA THR A 112 18.52 -11.81 7.21
C THR A 112 18.24 -13.17 6.62
N ASP A 113 18.39 -13.32 5.30
CA ASP A 113 18.35 -14.61 4.61
C ASP A 113 19.56 -14.80 3.67
N TRP A 114 20.76 -14.69 4.26
CA TRP A 114 22.02 -14.79 3.52
C TRP A 114 22.20 -16.15 2.84
N ALA A 115 22.71 -16.14 1.61
CA ALA A 115 23.17 -17.35 0.96
C ALA A 115 24.34 -17.99 1.72
N GLN A 116 24.58 -19.28 1.50
CA GLN A 116 25.69 -19.97 2.14
C GLN A 116 27.03 -19.29 1.80
N GLY A 117 27.75 -18.85 2.84
CA GLY A 117 29.03 -18.14 2.70
C GLY A 117 28.91 -16.62 2.56
N GLU A 118 27.70 -16.07 2.64
CA GLU A 118 27.43 -14.63 2.64
C GLU A 118 27.12 -14.10 4.06
N PRO A 119 27.37 -12.81 4.32
CA PRO A 119 28.10 -11.88 3.45
C PRO A 119 29.59 -12.28 3.36
N ALA A 120 30.13 -12.33 2.14
CA ALA A 120 31.55 -12.61 1.93
C ALA A 120 32.39 -11.42 2.42
N ASN A 121 33.59 -11.69 2.97
CA ASN A 121 34.55 -10.65 3.37
C ASN A 121 35.30 -10.07 2.15
N ASP A 122 34.57 -9.78 1.07
CA ASP A 122 35.10 -9.24 -0.16
C ASP A 122 35.05 -7.72 -0.12
N ALA A 123 36.20 -7.07 -0.26
CA ALA A 123 36.27 -5.62 -0.27
C ALA A 123 35.44 -5.04 -1.43
N GLY A 124 34.48 -4.16 -1.12
CA GLY A 124 33.65 -3.44 -2.08
C GLY A 124 32.35 -4.15 -2.49
N SER A 125 31.95 -5.20 -1.77
CA SER A 125 30.63 -5.84 -1.90
C SER A 125 29.66 -5.26 -0.88
N ASP A 126 29.39 -3.95 -0.98
CA ASP A 126 28.76 -3.21 0.12
C ASP A 126 27.21 -3.11 0.00
N CYS A 127 26.63 -3.73 -1.05
CA CYS A 127 25.21 -3.62 -1.39
C CYS A 127 24.57 -5.00 -1.54
N VAL A 128 23.35 -5.17 -1.03
CA VAL A 128 22.68 -6.48 -1.02
C VAL A 128 21.75 -6.64 -2.21
N SER A 129 21.93 -7.74 -2.94
CA SER A 129 20.95 -8.23 -3.91
C SER A 129 20.33 -9.54 -3.47
N VAL A 130 19.09 -9.78 -3.87
CA VAL A 130 18.37 -11.03 -3.62
C VAL A 130 18.30 -11.86 -4.90
N GLN A 131 18.68 -13.13 -4.82
CA GLN A 131 18.73 -14.04 -5.96
C GLN A 131 17.32 -14.49 -6.37
N LEU A 132 16.97 -14.33 -7.65
CA LEU A 132 15.66 -14.77 -8.18
C LEU A 132 15.46 -16.28 -8.11
N ALA A 133 16.54 -17.07 -8.11
CA ALA A 133 16.46 -18.52 -8.15
C ALA A 133 16.03 -19.19 -6.84
N ASN A 134 16.34 -18.56 -5.69
CA ASN A 134 16.15 -19.16 -4.37
C ASN A 134 15.76 -18.17 -3.27
N GLY A 135 15.73 -16.86 -3.55
CA GLY A 135 15.39 -15.83 -2.58
C GLY A 135 16.50 -15.45 -1.60
N LEU A 136 17.70 -16.05 -1.72
CA LEU A 136 18.78 -15.81 -0.78
C LEU A 136 19.57 -14.54 -1.11
N TRP A 137 20.09 -13.91 -0.06
CA TRP A 137 20.75 -12.61 -0.15
C TRP A 137 22.25 -12.78 -0.40
N LYS A 138 22.82 -11.85 -1.17
CA LYS A 138 24.25 -11.77 -1.44
C LYS A 138 24.76 -10.36 -1.29
N ALA A 139 25.94 -10.23 -0.70
CA ALA A 139 26.73 -9.01 -0.79
C ALA A 139 27.25 -8.88 -2.23
N GLN A 140 27.10 -7.71 -2.83
CA GLN A 140 27.46 -7.45 -4.23
C GLN A 140 28.08 -6.07 -4.38
N ASN A 141 28.87 -5.93 -5.44
CA ASN A 141 29.41 -4.65 -5.86
C ASN A 141 28.26 -3.71 -6.30
N CYS A 142 28.15 -2.56 -5.62
CA CYS A 142 27.07 -1.58 -5.80
C CYS A 142 26.95 -1.00 -7.22
N TYR A 143 28.02 -1.08 -8.04
CA TYR A 143 28.04 -0.60 -9.42
C TYR A 143 27.50 -1.63 -10.43
N GLN A 144 27.09 -2.82 -9.98
CA GLN A 144 26.37 -3.75 -10.83
C GLN A 144 24.97 -3.19 -11.17
N ARG A 145 24.51 -3.47 -12.39
CA ARG A 145 23.19 -3.02 -12.85
C ARG A 145 22.17 -4.13 -12.65
N LYS A 146 21.19 -3.92 -11.77
CA LYS A 146 20.13 -4.89 -11.48
C LYS A 146 18.76 -4.22 -11.46
N PRO A 147 17.67 -4.95 -11.77
CA PRO A 147 16.33 -4.51 -11.43
C PRO A 147 16.20 -4.37 -9.90
N PHE A 148 15.16 -3.70 -9.43
CA PHE A 148 15.07 -3.33 -8.02
C PHE A 148 13.63 -3.16 -7.56
N ILE A 149 13.43 -3.29 -6.25
CA ILE A 149 12.12 -3.12 -5.62
C ILE A 149 12.16 -1.86 -4.75
N CYS A 150 11.23 -0.95 -5.01
CA CYS A 150 10.97 0.18 -4.12
C CYS A 150 9.86 -0.17 -3.14
N ALA A 151 10.00 0.24 -1.89
CA ALA A 151 8.93 0.31 -0.91
C ALA A 151 8.49 1.78 -0.80
N ILE A 152 7.24 2.06 -1.16
CA ILE A 152 6.69 3.41 -1.30
C ILE A 152 5.42 3.56 -0.45
N PRO A 153 5.08 4.76 0.03
CA PRO A 153 3.85 5.00 0.76
C PRO A 153 2.63 4.60 -0.07
N GLY A 154 1.80 3.77 0.51
CA GLY A 154 0.43 3.59 0.06
C GLY A 154 -0.45 4.73 0.57
N THR A 155 -1.54 4.98 -0.13
CA THR A 155 -2.57 5.90 0.36
C THR A 155 -3.62 5.10 1.11
N ASP A 156 -4.05 5.60 2.27
CA ASP A 156 -5.21 5.01 2.94
C ASP A 156 -6.41 5.04 1.97
N ALA A 157 -7.11 3.93 1.78
CA ALA A 157 -8.43 3.94 1.11
C ALA A 157 -9.47 4.85 1.80
N LYS A 158 -9.10 5.55 2.89
CA LYS A 158 -9.84 6.70 3.41
C LYS A 158 -9.78 7.94 2.51
N THR A 159 -9.25 7.87 1.30
CA THR A 159 -9.57 8.83 0.24
C THR A 159 -10.74 8.31 -0.60
N CYS A 160 -11.95 8.32 -0.01
CA CYS A 160 -13.12 8.73 -0.79
C CYS A 160 -12.76 10.10 -1.39
N PRO A 161 -13.03 10.40 -2.67
CA PRO A 161 -12.53 11.62 -3.30
C PRO A 161 -12.79 12.80 -2.38
N LEU A 162 -11.72 13.52 -1.99
CA LEU A 162 -11.77 14.74 -1.17
C LEU A 162 -12.66 15.84 -1.77
N TYR A 163 -13.22 15.57 -2.95
CA TYR A 163 -14.08 16.43 -3.70
C TYR A 163 -15.34 15.64 -4.11
N CYS A 164 -16.49 16.08 -3.62
CA CYS A 164 -17.76 15.55 -4.08
C CYS A 164 -18.05 16.01 -5.51
N PRO A 165 -18.80 15.24 -6.32
CA PRO A 165 -19.27 15.70 -7.62
C PRO A 165 -20.06 17.02 -7.49
N SER A 166 -20.19 17.77 -8.59
CA SER A 166 -20.95 19.04 -8.58
C SER A 166 -22.36 18.83 -7.99
N GLU A 167 -22.77 19.74 -7.10
CA GLU A 167 -24.06 19.70 -6.38
C GLU A 167 -24.19 18.63 -5.28
N TRP A 168 -23.07 18.03 -4.85
CA TRP A 168 -23.02 17.16 -3.68
C TRP A 168 -22.27 17.85 -2.53
N ALA A 169 -22.78 17.71 -1.31
CA ALA A 169 -22.17 18.27 -0.11
C ALA A 169 -21.30 17.25 0.61
N PHE A 170 -20.08 17.65 0.98
CA PHE A 170 -19.13 16.80 1.67
C PHE A 170 -19.32 16.87 3.19
N PHE A 171 -19.50 15.72 3.83
CA PHE A 171 -19.44 15.59 5.28
C PHE A 171 -18.09 15.01 5.71
N ASN A 172 -17.30 15.82 6.40
CA ASN A 172 -15.92 15.49 6.76
C ASN A 172 -15.79 14.37 7.81
N GLN A 173 -16.77 14.15 8.68
CA GLN A 173 -16.66 13.15 9.75
C GLN A 173 -16.77 11.71 9.23
N THR A 174 -17.57 11.50 8.19
CA THR A 174 -17.77 10.18 7.56
C THR A 174 -17.14 10.10 6.17
N SER A 175 -16.47 11.16 5.71
CA SER A 175 -15.94 11.30 4.35
C SER A 175 -16.97 10.95 3.26
N SER A 176 -18.24 11.30 3.48
CA SER A 176 -19.35 10.95 2.60
C SER A 176 -19.92 12.16 1.87
N CYS A 177 -20.45 11.95 0.67
CA CYS A 177 -21.10 12.97 -0.15
C CYS A 177 -22.62 12.80 -0.11
N TYR A 178 -23.36 13.89 0.09
CA TYR A 178 -24.82 13.88 0.21
C TYR A 178 -25.43 14.82 -0.83
N LYS A 179 -26.53 14.40 -1.45
CA LYS A 179 -27.33 15.23 -2.35
C LYS A 179 -28.82 15.03 -2.05
N VAL A 180 -29.54 16.14 -1.98
CA VAL A 180 -30.98 16.16 -1.74
C VAL A 180 -31.72 16.24 -3.07
N PHE A 181 -32.78 15.45 -3.22
CA PHE A 181 -33.70 15.49 -4.35
C PHE A 181 -35.09 15.86 -3.85
N PHE A 182 -35.68 16.94 -4.37
CA PHE A 182 -36.97 17.46 -3.89
C PHE A 182 -38.20 16.81 -4.56
N ASP A 183 -38.03 16.22 -5.75
CA ASP A 183 -39.14 15.75 -6.59
C ASP A 183 -39.30 14.22 -6.65
N ALA A 184 -38.65 13.47 -5.75
CA ALA A 184 -38.70 12.02 -5.73
C ALA A 184 -39.82 11.50 -4.79
N LYS A 185 -40.68 10.61 -5.32
CA LYS A 185 -41.59 9.81 -4.47
C LYS A 185 -40.80 8.73 -3.75
N TRP A 186 -41.21 8.37 -2.53
CA TRP A 186 -40.52 7.33 -1.74
C TRP A 186 -40.25 6.04 -2.53
N ASN A 187 -41.25 5.56 -3.28
CA ASN A 187 -41.12 4.32 -4.07
C ASN A 187 -40.10 4.41 -5.22
N ASP A 188 -39.80 5.62 -5.69
CA ASP A 188 -38.89 5.88 -6.79
C ASP A 188 -37.52 6.42 -6.30
N ALA A 189 -37.43 6.80 -5.02
CA ALA A 189 -36.29 7.54 -4.47
C ALA A 189 -34.97 6.75 -4.52
N GLU A 190 -35.00 5.44 -4.22
CA GLU A 190 -33.81 4.59 -4.34
C GLU A 190 -33.33 4.49 -5.80
N ALA A 191 -34.25 4.34 -6.76
CA ALA A 191 -33.89 4.30 -8.16
C ALA A 191 -33.26 5.62 -8.64
N VAL A 192 -33.72 6.76 -8.13
CA VAL A 192 -33.12 8.07 -8.37
C VAL A 192 -31.69 8.12 -7.81
N CYS A 193 -31.47 7.72 -6.55
CA CYS A 193 -30.12 7.68 -5.96
C CYS A 193 -29.17 6.76 -6.73
N VAL A 194 -29.63 5.56 -7.11
CA VAL A 194 -28.85 4.59 -7.89
C VAL A 194 -28.50 5.14 -9.27
N SER A 195 -29.39 5.89 -9.92
CA SER A 195 -29.10 6.54 -11.21
C SER A 195 -27.95 7.55 -11.15
N GLN A 196 -27.63 8.05 -9.95
CA GLN A 196 -26.54 8.99 -9.69
C GLN A 196 -25.29 8.30 -9.14
N GLY A 197 -25.25 6.96 -9.13
CA GLY A 197 -24.15 6.18 -8.56
C GLY A 197 -24.10 6.19 -7.04
N SER A 198 -25.25 6.34 -6.38
CA SER A 198 -25.40 6.43 -4.92
C SER A 198 -26.58 5.59 -4.41
N HIS A 199 -26.91 5.70 -3.12
CA HIS A 199 -28.02 5.03 -2.46
C HIS A 199 -28.77 6.00 -1.54
N LEU A 200 -29.97 5.63 -1.08
CA LEU A 200 -30.63 6.34 0.01
C LEU A 200 -29.70 6.43 1.22
N THR A 201 -29.65 7.62 1.83
CA THR A 201 -28.77 7.88 2.98
C THR A 201 -29.21 7.10 4.22
N SER A 202 -28.24 6.59 4.96
CA SER A 202 -28.42 6.09 6.32
C SER A 202 -27.71 7.03 7.28
N VAL A 203 -28.40 7.44 8.35
CA VAL A 203 -27.88 8.39 9.33
C VAL A 203 -27.43 7.64 10.58
N HIS A 204 -26.18 7.84 10.97
CA HIS A 204 -25.50 7.09 12.03
C HIS A 204 -24.97 7.95 13.17
N SER A 205 -25.13 9.27 13.11
CA SER A 205 -24.75 10.18 14.19
C SER A 205 -25.63 11.43 14.24
N ASP A 206 -25.66 12.08 15.41
CA ASP A 206 -26.37 13.36 15.57
C ASP A 206 -25.75 14.45 14.69
N ALA A 207 -24.42 14.45 14.53
CA ALA A 207 -23.72 15.40 13.67
C ALA A 207 -24.09 15.20 12.19
N GLU A 208 -24.21 13.95 11.75
CA GLU A 208 -24.68 13.61 10.39
C GLU A 208 -26.15 13.99 10.19
N ASN A 209 -27.01 13.74 11.18
CA ASN A 209 -28.41 14.13 11.12
C ASN A 209 -28.57 15.65 10.97
N VAL A 210 -27.79 16.42 11.73
CA VAL A 210 -27.74 17.89 11.62
C VAL A 210 -27.21 18.31 10.25
N PHE A 211 -26.15 17.67 9.76
CA PHE A 211 -25.56 17.98 8.46
C PHE A 211 -26.56 17.75 7.32
N VAL A 212 -27.16 16.56 7.24
CA VAL A 212 -28.14 16.20 6.20
C VAL A 212 -29.39 17.08 6.27
N ALA A 213 -29.86 17.45 7.47
CA ALA A 213 -30.98 18.37 7.64
C ALA A 213 -30.66 19.80 7.21
N SER A 214 -29.43 20.27 7.46
CA SER A 214 -28.95 21.61 7.08
C SER A 214 -28.62 21.73 5.59
N ASN A 215 -28.29 20.62 4.92
CA ASN A 215 -28.00 20.58 3.48
C ASN A 215 -29.25 20.80 2.59
N ASN A 216 -30.40 21.12 3.19
CA ASN A 216 -31.62 21.56 2.50
C ASN A 216 -31.62 23.06 2.15
N SER A 217 -30.60 23.84 2.55
CA SER A 217 -30.63 25.31 2.45
C SER A 217 -29.89 25.92 1.25
N TYR A 218 -29.39 25.10 0.32
CA TYR A 218 -28.79 25.57 -0.94
C TYR A 218 -29.74 25.36 -2.13
N GLN A 219 -30.95 25.92 -2.01
CA GLN A 219 -31.80 26.37 -3.12
C GLN A 219 -32.97 27.19 -2.58
#